data_AF-A0A6L8DWI0-F1
#
_entry.id   AF-A0A6L8DWI0-F1
#
_cell.length_a   1.000
_cell.length_b   1.000
_cell.length_c   1.000
_cell.angle_alpha   90.00
_cell.angle_beta   90.00
_cell.angle_gamma   90.00
#
_symmetry.space_group_name_H-M   'P 1'
#
loop_
_entity.id
_entity.type
_entity.pdbx_description
1 polymer ?
#
loop_
_entity_poly.entity_id
_entity_poly.type
_entity_poly.pdbx_seq_one_letter_code
_entity_poly.pdbx_strand_id
1 'polypeptide(L)'
;MRIFTCRPAGAPPDEQTRCAARILSSLARLAYRRPVTEGDLDTLLGFYADERAAGGSFEAGIELALRWLLASPDFLFRVEAPPPDLAGADVYRIGDLELASRLSFFLWSSIPDDELLQAAETGRLRDPVELERQVRRMLADSRANALTSNFAGQWLQLRNLADPAVRPGDPYSLAFDESLRRGMIRETELFFDSVVRENGAALDLLTADHTFLNERVAAHYGVPNVQGSHFRRVALPPGSPRRGLLGHGSILTLTSHAIRTSPVLRGKWILNNILGTPPPDPPPNVPALVDRKTQAKTATLRERMQAHRDNPACAACHAMIDPAGFALENFDAIGRWRVVDESFNPIDASGVLPDGTAFDGAAELRAALVRRPERFVTTMTEKLLTYALGRGLTHADMPTVRRILRETADGGYRLKDIILSVVRSDPFQLRRARS
;
A
#
# COMPACT_ATOMS: atom_id res chain seq x y z
N MET A 1 -8.02 23.07 -1.91
CA MET A 1 -8.05 23.99 -3.07
C MET A 1 -9.11 25.05 -2.82
N ARG A 2 -8.80 26.34 -3.04
CA ARG A 2 -9.78 27.43 -2.88
C ARG A 2 -10.41 27.70 -4.25
N ILE A 3 -11.71 27.42 -4.39
CA ILE A 3 -12.43 27.62 -5.67
C ILE A 3 -12.50 29.10 -6.03
N PHE A 4 -13.02 29.94 -5.14
CA PHE A 4 -13.19 31.37 -5.41
C PHE A 4 -11.94 32.17 -5.00
N THR A 5 -11.14 32.55 -6.00
CA THR A 5 -9.97 33.45 -5.84
C THR A 5 -10.34 34.93 -5.92
N CYS A 6 -11.47 35.26 -6.54
CA CYS A 6 -12.11 36.58 -6.52
C CYS A 6 -13.64 36.44 -6.40
N ARG A 7 -14.31 37.52 -5.98
CA ARG A 7 -15.78 37.62 -5.92
C ARG A 7 -16.19 38.99 -6.45
N PRO A 8 -16.81 39.08 -7.64
CA PRO A 8 -17.09 40.35 -8.31
C PRO A 8 -18.48 40.87 -7.90
N ALA A 9 -18.70 41.12 -6.60
CA ALA A 9 -20.00 41.53 -6.08
C ALA A 9 -20.41 42.92 -6.62
N GLY A 10 -21.52 42.97 -7.38
CA GLY A 10 -22.03 44.21 -7.98
C GLY A 10 -21.18 44.77 -9.12
N ALA A 11 -20.15 44.04 -9.56
CA ALA A 11 -19.29 44.45 -10.66
C ALA A 11 -20.01 44.34 -12.02
N PRO A 12 -19.61 45.12 -13.03
CA PRO A 12 -20.18 44.99 -14.37
C PRO A 12 -19.87 43.62 -15.00
N PRO A 13 -20.66 43.16 -15.99
CA PRO A 13 -20.55 41.81 -16.55
C PRO A 13 -19.16 41.43 -17.07
N ASP A 14 -18.42 42.39 -17.65
CA ASP A 14 -17.06 42.18 -18.15
C ASP A 14 -16.05 41.89 -17.03
N GLU A 15 -16.19 42.55 -15.88
CA GLU A 15 -15.37 42.31 -14.70
C GLU A 15 -15.71 40.96 -14.06
N GLN A 16 -17.00 40.59 -14.06
CA GLN A 16 -17.43 39.26 -13.63
C GLN A 16 -16.81 38.17 -14.51
N THR A 17 -16.85 38.31 -15.83
CA THR A 17 -16.23 37.36 -16.77
C THR A 17 -14.72 37.27 -16.59
N ARG A 18 -14.02 38.40 -16.37
CA ARG A 18 -12.57 38.38 -16.04
C ARG A 18 -12.29 37.67 -14.71
N CYS A 19 -13.16 37.80 -13.72
CA CYS A 19 -13.04 37.03 -12.49
C CYS A 19 -13.28 35.54 -12.72
N ALA A 20 -14.30 35.16 -13.48
CA ALA A 20 -14.56 33.77 -13.85
C ALA A 20 -13.38 33.15 -14.60
N ALA A 21 -12.80 33.86 -15.57
CA ALA A 21 -11.63 33.41 -16.32
C ALA A 21 -10.43 33.10 -15.40
N ARG A 22 -10.14 33.96 -14.42
CA ARG A 22 -9.06 33.72 -13.43
C ARG A 22 -9.32 32.49 -12.56
N ILE A 23 -10.57 32.32 -12.10
CA ILE A 23 -10.97 31.16 -11.30
C ILE A 23 -10.81 29.88 -12.12
N LEU A 24 -11.44 29.83 -13.30
CA LEU A 24 -11.47 28.63 -14.14
C LEU A 24 -10.09 28.28 -14.69
N SER A 25 -9.27 29.26 -15.06
CA SER A 25 -7.87 29.03 -15.46
C SER A 25 -7.05 28.40 -14.33
N SER A 26 -7.17 28.92 -13.10
CA SER A 26 -6.44 28.36 -11.95
C SER A 26 -6.85 26.92 -11.65
N LEU A 27 -8.16 26.63 -11.72
CA LEU A 27 -8.72 25.30 -11.47
C LEU A 27 -8.37 24.31 -12.59
N ALA A 28 -8.49 24.74 -13.84
CA ALA A 28 -8.17 23.92 -15.01
C ALA A 28 -6.69 23.56 -15.05
N ARG A 29 -5.78 24.50 -14.72
CA ARG A 29 -4.34 24.25 -14.66
C ARG A 29 -4.02 23.07 -13.74
N LEU A 30 -4.61 23.05 -12.55
CA LEU A 30 -4.41 21.99 -11.56
C LEU A 30 -5.12 20.69 -11.97
N ALA A 31 -6.36 20.78 -12.45
CA ALA A 31 -7.17 19.63 -12.81
C ALA A 31 -6.59 18.85 -14.01
N TYR A 32 -6.18 19.57 -15.05
CA TYR A 32 -5.58 19.01 -16.26
C TYR A 32 -4.08 18.79 -16.12
N ARG A 33 -3.46 19.32 -15.04
CA ARG A 33 -2.06 19.08 -14.68
C ARG A 33 -1.08 19.57 -15.75
N ARG A 34 -1.45 20.67 -16.41
CA ARG A 34 -0.71 21.32 -17.49
C ARG A 34 -1.10 22.80 -17.60
N PRO A 35 -0.31 23.63 -18.29
CA PRO A 35 -0.74 24.96 -18.70
C PRO A 35 -2.10 24.91 -19.42
N VAL A 36 -2.96 25.86 -19.09
CA VAL A 36 -4.29 26.00 -19.70
C VAL A 36 -4.13 26.65 -21.06
N THR A 37 -4.72 26.05 -22.09
CA THR A 37 -4.78 26.62 -23.43
C THR A 37 -5.99 27.55 -23.57
N GLU A 38 -6.00 28.39 -24.60
CA GLU A 38 -7.16 29.23 -24.90
C GLU A 38 -8.42 28.39 -25.10
N GLY A 39 -8.33 27.27 -25.83
CA GLY A 39 -9.46 26.36 -26.07
C GLY A 39 -10.03 25.72 -24.79
N ASP A 40 -9.17 25.39 -23.81
CA ASP A 40 -9.63 24.90 -22.51
C ASP A 40 -10.47 25.96 -21.79
N LEU A 41 -10.00 27.21 -21.80
CA LEU A 41 -10.63 28.30 -21.09
C LEU A 41 -11.92 28.74 -21.78
N ASP A 42 -11.92 28.83 -23.11
CA ASP A 42 -13.08 29.18 -23.92
C ASP A 42 -14.23 28.19 -23.70
N THR A 43 -13.91 26.89 -23.66
CA THR A 43 -14.90 25.85 -23.38
C THR A 43 -15.55 26.04 -22.00
N LEU A 44 -14.74 26.28 -20.96
CA LEU A 44 -15.25 26.46 -19.60
C LEU A 44 -16.02 27.79 -19.43
N LEU A 45 -15.56 28.86 -20.10
CA LEU A 45 -16.24 30.14 -20.11
C LEU A 45 -17.56 30.08 -20.89
N GLY A 46 -17.66 29.24 -21.92
CA GLY A 46 -18.91 28.96 -22.63
C GLY A 46 -19.98 28.43 -21.68
N PHE A 47 -19.67 27.39 -20.90
CA PHE A 47 -20.61 26.85 -19.90
C PHE A 47 -20.96 27.85 -18.81
N TYR A 48 -19.99 28.65 -18.35
CA TYR A 48 -20.28 29.76 -17.45
C TYR A 48 -21.27 30.76 -18.09
N ALA A 49 -21.04 31.16 -19.34
CA ALA A 49 -21.86 32.14 -20.04
C ALA A 49 -23.29 31.61 -20.30
N ASP A 50 -23.44 30.34 -20.65
CA ASP A 50 -24.75 29.69 -20.87
C ASP A 50 -25.61 29.76 -19.61
N GLU A 51 -25.05 29.43 -18.44
CA GLU A 51 -25.76 29.53 -17.16
C GLU A 51 -26.11 30.98 -16.82
N ARG A 52 -25.22 31.94 -17.12
CA ARG A 52 -25.51 33.37 -16.94
C ARG A 52 -26.63 33.86 -17.86
N ALA A 53 -26.68 33.38 -19.10
CA ALA A 53 -27.72 33.70 -20.07
C ALA A 53 -29.08 33.11 -19.66
N ALA A 54 -29.09 31.95 -18.99
CA ALA A 54 -30.29 31.35 -18.41
C ALA A 54 -30.80 32.06 -17.13
N GLY A 55 -30.14 33.14 -16.69
CA GLY A 55 -30.51 33.90 -15.49
C GLY A 55 -29.85 33.42 -14.20
N GLY A 56 -28.88 32.49 -14.27
CA GLY A 56 -28.13 31.99 -13.14
C GLY A 56 -27.19 33.02 -12.51
N SER A 57 -26.83 32.79 -11.25
CA SER A 57 -25.85 33.62 -10.52
C SER A 57 -24.43 33.42 -11.03
N PHE A 58 -23.50 34.29 -10.59
CA PHE A 58 -22.08 34.11 -10.85
C PHE A 58 -21.59 32.75 -10.34
N GLU A 59 -21.96 32.39 -9.10
CA GLU A 59 -21.62 31.12 -8.47
C GLU A 59 -22.19 29.93 -9.23
N ALA A 60 -23.44 30.02 -9.70
CA ALA A 60 -24.06 28.96 -10.50
C ALA A 60 -23.30 28.73 -11.82
N GLY A 61 -22.87 29.80 -12.49
CA GLY A 61 -22.06 29.69 -13.70
C GLY A 61 -20.69 29.04 -13.44
N ILE A 62 -20.02 29.39 -12.34
CA ILE A 62 -18.77 28.72 -11.93
C ILE A 62 -19.02 27.25 -11.61
N GLU A 63 -20.12 26.93 -10.94
CA GLU A 63 -20.50 25.56 -10.64
C GLU A 63 -20.71 24.74 -11.91
N LEU A 64 -21.45 25.26 -12.91
CA LEU A 64 -21.68 24.54 -14.16
C LEU A 64 -20.36 24.27 -14.91
N ALA A 65 -19.50 25.28 -15.03
CA ALA A 65 -18.18 25.12 -15.63
C ALA A 65 -17.32 24.09 -14.87
N LEU A 66 -17.40 24.05 -13.54
CA LEU A 66 -16.71 23.05 -12.72
C LEU A 66 -17.19 21.63 -12.96
N ARG A 67 -18.51 21.42 -13.15
CA ARG A 67 -19.04 20.08 -13.49
C ARG A 67 -18.41 19.56 -14.78
N TRP A 68 -18.29 20.43 -15.79
CA TRP A 68 -17.66 20.08 -17.07
C TRP A 68 -16.17 19.83 -16.95
N LEU A 69 -15.45 20.65 -16.20
CA LEU A 69 -14.04 20.43 -15.89
C LEU A 69 -13.80 19.06 -15.24
N LEU A 70 -14.65 18.67 -14.29
CA LEU A 70 -14.55 17.37 -13.59
C LEU A 70 -15.04 16.18 -14.43
N ALA A 71 -15.76 16.42 -15.51
CA ALA A 71 -16.18 15.39 -16.47
C ALA A 71 -15.25 15.31 -17.70
N SER A 72 -14.28 16.22 -17.83
CA SER A 72 -13.36 16.27 -18.96
C SER A 72 -12.44 15.04 -19.01
N PRO A 73 -12.17 14.47 -20.20
CA PRO A 73 -11.15 13.44 -20.38
C PRO A 73 -9.77 13.84 -19.84
N ASP A 74 -9.38 15.12 -19.97
CA ASP A 74 -8.10 15.63 -19.45
C ASP A 74 -8.02 15.59 -17.91
N PHE A 75 -9.17 15.65 -17.23
CA PHE A 75 -9.23 15.44 -15.79
C PHE A 75 -9.23 13.96 -15.43
N LEU A 76 -10.12 13.18 -16.07
CA LEU A 76 -10.40 11.77 -15.76
C LEU A 76 -9.25 10.83 -16.10
N PHE A 77 -8.51 11.11 -17.17
CA PHE A 77 -7.43 10.27 -17.66
C PHE A 77 -6.07 10.94 -17.52
N ARG A 78 -5.04 10.13 -17.25
CA ARG A 78 -3.63 10.54 -17.31
C ARG A 78 -3.06 10.00 -18.61
N VAL A 79 -3.30 10.71 -19.69
CA VAL A 79 -2.77 10.36 -21.01
C VAL A 79 -1.34 10.86 -21.08
N GLU A 80 -0.41 9.95 -21.40
CA GLU A 80 0.95 10.32 -21.77
C GLU A 80 1.11 10.01 -23.25
N ALA A 81 1.33 11.04 -24.05
CA ALA A 81 1.32 10.92 -25.50
C ALA A 81 2.76 10.94 -26.01
N PRO A 82 3.11 10.10 -27.00
CA PRO A 82 4.39 10.23 -27.68
C PRO A 82 4.52 11.65 -28.24
N PRO A 83 5.68 12.30 -28.09
CA PRO A 83 5.98 13.54 -28.79
C PRO A 83 5.65 13.44 -30.28
N PRO A 84 5.11 14.50 -30.92
CA PRO A 84 4.75 14.47 -32.34
C PRO A 84 5.94 14.09 -33.25
N ASP A 85 7.15 14.46 -32.84
CA ASP A 85 8.37 14.32 -33.63
C ASP A 85 9.11 13.00 -33.36
N LEU A 86 8.45 12.00 -32.78
CA LEU A 86 9.06 10.70 -32.48
C LEU A 86 9.31 9.90 -33.77
N ALA A 87 10.36 10.29 -34.51
CA ALA A 87 10.78 9.62 -35.73
C ALA A 87 11.43 8.27 -35.40
N GLY A 88 10.60 7.23 -35.21
CA GLY A 88 11.05 5.84 -35.15
C GLY A 88 11.70 5.37 -33.85
N ALA A 89 11.70 6.17 -32.77
CA ALA A 89 12.18 5.72 -31.47
C ALA A 89 11.14 4.81 -30.78
N ASP A 90 11.50 3.57 -30.46
CA ASP A 90 10.61 2.65 -29.73
C ASP A 90 10.41 3.06 -28.25
N VAL A 91 11.36 3.82 -27.69
CA VAL A 91 11.38 4.28 -26.30
C VAL A 91 11.68 5.78 -26.25
N TYR A 92 10.95 6.52 -25.43
CA TYR A 92 11.15 7.95 -25.22
C TYR A 92 11.04 8.33 -23.75
N ARG A 93 11.64 9.46 -23.37
CA ARG A 93 11.50 10.04 -22.03
C ARG A 93 10.20 10.82 -21.95
N ILE A 94 9.42 10.57 -20.89
CA ILE A 94 8.18 11.30 -20.64
C ILE A 94 8.45 12.80 -20.40
N GLY A 95 7.48 13.63 -20.71
CA GLY A 95 7.54 15.07 -20.46
C GLY A 95 7.54 15.39 -18.95
N ASP A 96 7.99 16.58 -18.59
CA ASP A 96 8.07 17.00 -17.18
C ASP A 96 6.68 17.08 -16.53
N LEU A 97 5.65 17.46 -17.29
CA LEU A 97 4.25 17.48 -16.82
C LEU A 97 3.74 16.06 -16.54
N GLU A 98 4.09 15.10 -17.40
CA GLU A 98 3.77 13.68 -17.20
C GLU A 98 4.51 13.12 -16.00
N LEU A 99 5.79 13.49 -15.81
CA LEU A 99 6.59 13.11 -14.65
C LEU A 99 6.02 13.69 -13.35
N ALA A 100 5.60 14.95 -13.33
CA ALA A 100 4.90 15.56 -12.19
C ALA A 100 3.62 14.80 -11.83
N SER A 101 2.83 14.41 -12.85
CA SER A 101 1.63 13.59 -12.68
C SER A 101 1.96 12.19 -12.14
N ARG A 102 3.00 11.52 -12.66
CA ARG A 102 3.44 10.22 -12.11
C ARG A 102 3.86 10.34 -10.65
N LEU A 103 4.65 11.35 -10.31
CA LEU A 103 5.10 11.62 -8.93
C LEU A 103 3.94 11.87 -7.98
N SER A 104 2.98 12.73 -8.35
CA SER A 104 1.87 13.10 -7.47
C SER A 104 0.95 11.91 -7.20
N PHE A 105 0.66 11.09 -8.20
CA PHE A 105 -0.19 9.91 -8.00
C PHE A 105 0.53 8.76 -7.31
N PHE A 106 1.84 8.60 -7.55
CA PHE A 106 2.65 7.63 -6.82
C PHE A 106 2.74 7.99 -5.33
N LEU A 107 3.11 9.23 -4.99
CA LEU A 107 3.41 9.59 -3.60
C LEU A 107 2.18 10.08 -2.83
N TRP A 108 1.26 10.78 -3.48
CA TRP A 108 0.09 11.41 -2.84
C TRP A 108 -1.26 10.86 -3.28
N SER A 109 -1.30 9.98 -4.31
CA SER A 109 -2.56 9.53 -4.93
C SER A 109 -3.51 10.70 -5.24
N SER A 110 -2.95 11.82 -5.68
CA SER A 110 -3.66 13.06 -5.94
C SER A 110 -2.96 13.85 -7.05
N ILE A 111 -3.55 14.98 -7.45
CA ILE A 111 -2.96 15.90 -8.44
C ILE A 111 -1.69 16.57 -7.88
N PRO A 112 -0.74 16.99 -8.74
CA PRO A 112 0.41 17.78 -8.33
C PRO A 112 -0.03 19.09 -7.69
N ASP A 113 0.77 19.60 -6.75
CA ASP A 113 0.60 20.96 -6.26
C ASP A 113 1.30 21.98 -7.17
N ASP A 114 1.08 23.27 -6.89
CA ASP A 114 1.62 24.36 -7.69
C ASP A 114 3.15 24.33 -7.79
N GLU A 115 3.86 23.97 -6.71
CA GLU A 115 5.32 23.89 -6.72
C GLU A 115 5.83 22.80 -7.67
N LEU A 116 5.23 21.60 -7.62
CA LEU A 116 5.60 20.51 -8.51
C LEU A 116 5.23 20.81 -9.96
N LEU A 117 4.03 21.37 -10.18
CA LEU A 117 3.57 21.72 -11.52
C LEU A 117 4.40 22.86 -12.13
N GLN A 118 4.80 23.86 -11.34
CA GLN A 118 5.67 24.93 -11.81
C GLN A 118 7.09 24.43 -12.13
N ALA A 119 7.63 23.52 -11.32
CA ALA A 119 8.91 22.87 -11.64
C ALA A 119 8.83 22.11 -12.97
N ALA A 120 7.69 21.48 -13.25
CA ALA A 120 7.46 20.78 -14.51
C ALA A 120 7.30 21.73 -15.71
N GLU A 121 6.50 22.78 -15.57
CA GLU A 121 6.29 23.80 -16.61
C GLU A 121 7.58 24.53 -17.00
N THR A 122 8.50 24.67 -16.05
CA THR A 122 9.82 25.29 -16.27
C THR A 122 10.90 24.29 -16.72
N GLY A 123 10.55 23.03 -16.96
CA GLY A 123 11.48 22.00 -17.43
C GLY A 123 12.56 21.59 -16.42
N ARG A 124 12.36 21.89 -15.13
CA ARG A 124 13.36 21.64 -14.08
C ARG A 124 13.31 20.24 -13.51
N LEU A 125 12.23 19.46 -13.73
CA LEU A 125 12.11 18.11 -13.16
C LEU A 125 13.05 17.09 -13.82
N ARG A 126 13.68 17.44 -14.95
CA ARG A 126 14.74 16.63 -15.56
C ARG A 126 16.05 16.67 -14.81
N ASP A 127 16.30 17.73 -14.05
CA ASP A 127 17.47 17.86 -13.20
C ASP A 127 17.36 16.85 -12.03
N PRO A 128 18.30 15.91 -11.90
CA PRO A 128 18.30 14.93 -10.83
C PRO A 128 18.26 15.53 -9.41
N VAL A 129 18.81 16.74 -9.23
CA VAL A 129 18.83 17.45 -7.94
C VAL A 129 17.46 18.00 -7.60
N GLU A 130 16.79 18.69 -8.54
CA GLU A 130 15.43 19.19 -8.34
C GLU A 130 14.43 18.04 -8.19
N LEU A 131 14.57 16.97 -8.98
CA LEU A 131 13.74 15.78 -8.87
C LEU A 131 13.82 15.15 -7.47
N GLU A 132 15.04 14.98 -6.94
CA GLU A 132 15.24 14.48 -5.59
C GLU A 132 14.64 15.42 -4.53
N ARG A 133 14.86 16.73 -4.67
CA ARG A 133 14.31 17.74 -3.77
C ARG A 133 12.78 17.64 -3.71
N GLN A 134 12.12 17.51 -4.86
CA GLN A 134 10.67 17.36 -4.95
C GLN A 134 10.19 16.05 -4.30
N VAL A 135 10.83 14.91 -4.59
CA VAL A 135 10.47 13.62 -3.97
C VAL A 135 10.58 13.69 -2.45
N ARG A 136 11.68 14.24 -1.91
CA ARG A 136 11.88 14.38 -0.46
C ARG A 136 10.85 15.30 0.18
N ARG A 137 10.56 16.45 -0.45
CA ARG A 137 9.51 17.38 -0.02
C ARG A 137 8.14 16.68 0.02
N MET A 138 7.81 15.96 -1.05
CA MET A 138 6.53 15.26 -1.17
C MET A 138 6.36 14.17 -0.11
N LEU A 139 7.42 13.41 0.19
CA LEU A 139 7.43 12.40 1.25
C LEU A 139 7.33 13.00 2.66
N ALA A 140 7.70 14.26 2.86
CA ALA A 140 7.53 14.95 4.14
C ALA A 140 6.10 15.46 4.35
N ASP A 141 5.38 15.78 3.27
CA ASP A 141 4.00 16.27 3.29
C ASP A 141 3.03 15.23 3.89
N SER A 142 2.01 15.71 4.59
CA SER A 142 0.90 14.89 5.12
C SER A 142 0.19 14.05 4.06
N ARG A 143 0.14 14.52 2.81
CA ARG A 143 -0.45 13.79 1.67
C ARG A 143 0.29 12.49 1.35
N ALA A 144 1.55 12.34 1.76
CA ALA A 144 2.30 11.09 1.62
C ALA A 144 1.68 9.93 2.43
N ASN A 145 0.79 10.21 3.39
CA ASN A 145 -0.01 9.19 4.04
C ASN A 145 -0.82 8.34 3.03
N ALA A 146 -1.06 8.85 1.82
CA ALA A 146 -1.66 8.09 0.74
C ALA A 146 -0.82 6.88 0.33
N LEU A 147 0.52 6.97 0.37
CA LEU A 147 1.38 5.81 0.14
C LEU A 147 1.09 4.71 1.18
N THR A 148 0.91 5.09 2.44
CA THR A 148 0.54 4.16 3.50
C THR A 148 -0.85 3.54 3.26
N SER A 149 -1.90 4.36 3.12
CA SER A 149 -3.28 3.85 2.98
C SER A 149 -3.52 3.09 1.67
N ASN A 150 -2.80 3.44 0.60
CA ASN A 150 -2.97 2.83 -0.71
C ASN A 150 -1.97 1.73 -1.00
N PHE A 151 -0.67 1.99 -0.92
CA PHE A 151 0.34 0.97 -1.20
C PHE A 151 0.39 -0.08 -0.11
N ALA A 152 0.60 0.29 1.16
CA ALA A 152 0.65 -0.70 2.23
C ALA A 152 -0.71 -1.39 2.43
N GLY A 153 -1.82 -0.65 2.28
CA GLY A 153 -3.17 -1.23 2.32
C GLY A 153 -3.42 -2.30 1.26
N GLN A 154 -2.86 -2.16 0.05
CA GLN A 154 -2.95 -3.17 -1.02
C GLN A 154 -1.91 -4.28 -0.84
N TRP A 155 -0.64 -3.91 -0.65
CA TRP A 155 0.46 -4.86 -0.51
C TRP A 155 0.23 -5.79 0.69
N LEU A 156 -0.13 -5.26 1.86
CA LEU A 156 -0.37 -6.05 3.06
C LEU A 156 -1.81 -6.56 3.15
N GLN A 157 -2.64 -6.26 2.14
CA GLN A 157 -4.04 -6.69 2.03
C GLN A 157 -4.95 -6.20 3.18
N LEU A 158 -4.60 -5.10 3.85
CA LEU A 158 -5.38 -4.55 4.98
C LEU A 158 -6.81 -4.17 4.58
N ARG A 159 -7.03 -3.82 3.31
CA ARG A 159 -8.37 -3.52 2.76
C ARG A 159 -9.33 -4.72 2.83
N ASN A 160 -8.81 -5.94 2.76
CA ASN A 160 -9.62 -7.15 2.91
C ASN A 160 -10.13 -7.28 4.35
N LEU A 161 -9.32 -6.91 5.35
CA LEU A 161 -9.78 -6.90 6.74
C LEU A 161 -10.79 -5.77 7.00
N ALA A 162 -10.71 -4.67 6.25
CA ALA A 162 -11.68 -3.58 6.34
C ALA A 162 -13.07 -3.97 5.82
N ASP A 163 -13.18 -5.05 5.04
CA ASP A 163 -14.47 -5.59 4.60
C ASP A 163 -15.26 -6.13 5.81
N PRO A 164 -16.46 -5.58 6.09
CA PRO A 164 -17.32 -6.06 7.15
C PRO A 164 -17.74 -7.53 7.02
N ALA A 165 -17.57 -8.17 5.85
CA ALA A 165 -17.83 -9.59 5.64
C ALA A 165 -16.76 -10.50 6.29
N VAL A 166 -15.54 -9.99 6.52
CA VAL A 166 -14.49 -10.73 7.23
C VAL A 166 -14.76 -10.66 8.74
N ARG A 167 -15.64 -11.51 9.25
CA ARG A 167 -16.00 -11.55 10.68
C ARG A 167 -15.50 -12.84 11.35
N PRO A 168 -14.70 -12.73 12.42
CA PRO A 168 -14.49 -13.87 13.30
C PRO A 168 -15.82 -14.38 13.86
N GLY A 169 -16.01 -15.69 13.77
CA GLY A 169 -17.13 -16.40 14.38
C GLY A 169 -16.77 -16.90 15.78
N ASP A 170 -17.64 -17.68 16.38
CA ASP A 170 -17.37 -18.26 17.71
C ASP A 170 -16.15 -19.18 17.68
N PRO A 171 -15.28 -19.13 18.71
CA PRO A 171 -15.41 -18.39 19.97
C PRO A 171 -14.87 -16.94 19.96
N TYR A 172 -14.40 -16.46 18.80
CA TYR A 172 -13.68 -15.19 18.66
C TYR A 172 -14.57 -13.95 18.55
N SER A 173 -15.83 -14.13 18.15
CA SER A 173 -16.81 -13.08 17.89
C SER A 173 -16.95 -12.06 19.04
N LEU A 174 -17.05 -12.53 20.28
CA LEU A 174 -17.21 -11.70 21.49
C LEU A 174 -16.00 -10.81 21.77
N ALA A 175 -14.83 -11.25 21.34
CA ALA A 175 -13.55 -10.60 21.57
C ALA A 175 -13.17 -9.60 20.46
N PHE A 176 -13.85 -9.68 19.31
CA PHE A 176 -13.48 -8.97 18.10
C PHE A 176 -14.61 -8.04 17.64
N ASP A 177 -14.53 -6.78 18.08
CA ASP A 177 -15.44 -5.72 17.67
C ASP A 177 -14.84 -4.84 16.56
N GLU A 178 -15.66 -3.93 16.02
CA GLU A 178 -15.25 -3.01 14.95
C GLU A 178 -14.18 -2.02 15.40
N SER A 179 -14.14 -1.66 16.69
CA SER A 179 -13.10 -0.76 17.23
C SER A 179 -11.73 -1.44 17.23
N LEU A 180 -11.68 -2.74 17.52
CA LEU A 180 -10.48 -3.56 17.43
C LEU A 180 -10.03 -3.73 15.98
N ARG A 181 -10.96 -4.04 15.06
CA ARG A 181 -10.65 -4.16 13.63
C ARG A 181 -9.98 -2.90 13.09
N ARG A 182 -10.65 -1.74 13.26
CA ARG A 182 -10.10 -0.44 12.85
C ARG A 182 -8.79 -0.15 13.57
N GLY A 183 -8.70 -0.53 14.84
CA GLY A 183 -7.51 -0.34 15.64
C GLY A 183 -6.29 -1.08 15.09
N MET A 184 -6.44 -2.37 14.75
CA MET A 184 -5.38 -3.20 14.16
C MET A 184 -4.95 -2.74 12.77
N ILE A 185 -5.91 -2.32 11.93
CA ILE A 185 -5.60 -1.73 10.62
C ILE A 185 -4.78 -0.45 10.84
N ARG A 186 -5.23 0.43 11.73
CA ARG A 186 -4.58 1.70 12.01
C ARG A 186 -3.19 1.54 12.62
N GLU A 187 -2.99 0.55 13.49
CA GLU A 187 -1.66 0.16 14.00
C GLU A 187 -0.70 -0.09 12.83
N THR A 188 -1.12 -0.90 11.86
CA THR A 188 -0.26 -1.32 10.75
C THR A 188 0.05 -0.17 9.80
N GLU A 189 -0.93 0.68 9.53
CA GLU A 189 -0.72 1.91 8.76
C GLU A 189 0.27 2.86 9.46
N LEU A 190 0.05 3.18 10.74
CA LEU A 190 0.94 4.06 11.49
C LEU A 190 2.37 3.51 11.57
N PHE A 191 2.49 2.20 11.76
CA PHE A 191 3.77 1.52 11.76
C PHE A 191 4.50 1.69 10.42
N PHE A 192 3.87 1.32 9.29
CA PHE A 192 4.48 1.50 7.98
C PHE A 192 4.82 2.97 7.69
N ASP A 193 3.90 3.89 7.99
CA ASP A 193 4.10 5.32 7.80
C ASP A 193 5.32 5.83 8.58
N SER A 194 5.51 5.37 9.82
CA SER A 194 6.66 5.75 10.64
C SER A 194 7.98 5.30 10.03
N VAL A 195 8.07 4.07 9.52
CA VAL A 195 9.29 3.56 8.87
C VAL A 195 9.59 4.37 7.59
N VAL A 196 8.58 4.74 6.81
CA VAL A 196 8.76 5.60 5.64
C VAL A 196 9.22 7.00 6.05
N ARG A 197 8.52 7.65 7.01
CA ARG A 197 8.81 9.03 7.44
C ARG A 197 10.18 9.16 8.08
N GLU A 198 10.60 8.17 8.87
CA GLU A 198 11.91 8.13 9.55
C GLU A 198 13.05 7.68 8.61
N ASN A 199 12.73 7.32 7.36
CA ASN A 199 13.68 6.69 6.43
C ASN A 199 14.35 5.43 7.04
N GLY A 200 13.55 4.62 7.73
CA GLY A 200 13.97 3.35 8.31
C GLY A 200 14.39 2.35 7.22
N ALA A 201 15.13 1.33 7.64
CA ALA A 201 15.50 0.23 6.77
C ALA A 201 14.23 -0.56 6.39
N ALA A 202 14.17 -1.10 5.18
CA ALA A 202 13.06 -1.97 4.80
C ALA A 202 12.86 -3.10 5.82
N LEU A 203 13.97 -3.68 6.31
CA LEU A 203 13.95 -4.77 7.30
C LEU A 203 13.29 -4.38 8.62
N ASP A 204 13.19 -3.11 8.96
CA ASP A 204 12.48 -2.65 10.17
C ASP A 204 11.01 -3.06 10.12
N LEU A 205 10.41 -3.20 8.92
CA LEU A 205 9.07 -3.76 8.77
C LEU A 205 8.95 -5.19 9.33
N LEU A 206 10.05 -5.93 9.42
CA LEU A 206 10.09 -7.23 10.05
C LEU A 206 10.59 -7.13 11.50
N THR A 207 11.60 -6.30 11.80
CA THR A 207 12.37 -6.37 13.05
C THR A 207 12.09 -5.30 14.08
N ALA A 208 11.35 -4.25 13.73
CA ALA A 208 11.13 -3.12 14.61
C ALA A 208 10.66 -3.55 16.01
N ASP A 209 11.25 -2.90 17.01
CA ASP A 209 11.02 -3.11 18.42
C ASP A 209 9.95 -2.18 18.98
N HIS A 210 9.09 -1.65 18.13
CA HIS A 210 8.00 -0.78 18.52
C HIS A 210 6.79 -1.01 17.62
N THR A 211 5.62 -0.61 18.12
CA THR A 211 4.38 -0.54 17.34
C THR A 211 3.56 0.69 17.76
N PHE A 212 2.37 0.87 17.20
CA PHE A 212 1.44 1.94 17.53
C PHE A 212 0.17 1.38 18.14
N LEU A 213 -0.11 1.76 19.40
CA LEU A 213 -1.24 1.23 20.14
C LEU A 213 -2.11 2.36 20.70
N ASN A 214 -3.42 2.14 20.64
CA ASN A 214 -4.37 2.77 21.55
C ASN A 214 -4.80 1.75 22.62
N GLU A 215 -5.63 2.17 23.58
CA GLU A 215 -6.04 1.30 24.69
C GLU A 215 -6.70 -0.01 24.23
N ARG A 216 -7.59 0.05 23.24
CA ARG A 216 -8.34 -1.13 22.77
C ARG A 216 -7.43 -2.21 22.18
N VAL A 217 -6.43 -1.83 21.39
CA VAL A 217 -5.47 -2.76 20.79
C VAL A 217 -4.45 -3.22 21.84
N ALA A 218 -4.00 -2.31 22.72
CA ALA A 218 -3.07 -2.67 23.80
C ALA A 218 -3.67 -3.70 24.76
N ALA A 219 -4.92 -3.53 25.18
CA ALA A 219 -5.65 -4.50 25.99
C ALA A 219 -5.78 -5.86 25.29
N HIS A 220 -6.04 -5.86 23.99
CA HIS A 220 -6.10 -7.09 23.19
C HIS A 220 -4.75 -7.82 23.10
N TYR A 221 -3.65 -7.08 23.11
CA TYR A 221 -2.30 -7.65 23.08
C TYR A 221 -1.70 -7.93 24.45
N GLY A 222 -2.36 -7.52 25.54
CA GLY A 222 -1.81 -7.64 26.89
C GLY A 222 -0.67 -6.65 27.17
N VAL A 223 -0.64 -5.52 26.48
CA VAL A 223 0.37 -4.46 26.70
C VAL A 223 -0.17 -3.46 27.73
N PRO A 224 0.43 -3.35 28.93
CA PRO A 224 -0.07 -2.45 29.97
C PRO A 224 0.26 -0.98 29.66
N ASN A 225 -0.32 -0.07 30.46
CA ASN A 225 0.04 1.36 30.50
C ASN A 225 -0.25 2.16 29.20
N VAL A 226 -1.22 1.72 28.39
CA VAL A 226 -1.75 2.49 27.25
C VAL A 226 -3.21 2.82 27.52
N GLN A 227 -3.56 4.11 27.57
CA GLN A 227 -4.89 4.60 27.94
C GLN A 227 -5.44 5.58 26.92
N GLY A 228 -6.73 5.50 26.62
CA GLY A 228 -7.43 6.38 25.69
C GLY A 228 -7.38 5.91 24.23
N SER A 229 -8.16 6.61 23.40
CA SER A 229 -8.40 6.28 22.00
C SER A 229 -7.25 6.66 21.05
N HIS A 230 -6.37 7.57 21.46
CA HIS A 230 -5.25 8.03 20.65
C HIS A 230 -4.11 7.01 20.59
N PHE A 231 -3.64 6.75 19.38
CA PHE A 231 -2.47 5.91 19.12
C PHE A 231 -1.19 6.60 19.59
N ARG A 232 -0.28 5.81 20.17
CA ARG A 232 1.07 6.24 20.51
C ARG A 232 2.07 5.17 20.10
N ARG A 233 3.31 5.60 19.81
CA ARG A 233 4.43 4.68 19.63
C ARG A 233 4.74 4.02 20.97
N VAL A 234 4.80 2.70 20.99
CA VAL A 234 5.07 1.87 22.17
C VAL A 234 6.26 1.00 21.89
N ALA A 235 7.29 1.11 22.73
CA ALA A 235 8.44 0.20 22.70
C ALA A 235 8.01 -1.20 23.17
N LEU A 236 8.45 -2.21 22.43
CA LEU A 236 8.20 -3.61 22.70
C LEU A 236 9.41 -4.22 23.42
N PRO A 237 9.21 -4.98 24.50
CA PRO A 237 10.31 -5.60 25.22
C PRO A 237 11.11 -6.56 24.30
N PRO A 238 12.38 -6.83 24.65
CA PRO A 238 13.14 -7.92 24.02
C PRO A 238 12.33 -9.23 24.06
N GLY A 239 12.34 -9.97 22.95
CA GLY A 239 11.57 -11.22 22.83
C GLY A 239 10.05 -11.05 22.62
N SER A 240 9.52 -9.83 22.58
CA SER A 240 8.09 -9.63 22.29
C SER A 240 7.68 -10.29 20.96
N PRO A 241 6.60 -11.08 20.95
CA PRO A 241 6.09 -11.69 19.72
C PRO A 241 5.47 -10.65 18.77
N ARG A 242 5.21 -9.41 19.25
CA ARG A 242 4.57 -8.32 18.50
C ARG A 242 5.50 -7.54 17.57
N ARG A 243 6.77 -7.94 17.46
CA ARG A 243 7.77 -7.23 16.65
C ARG A 243 7.51 -7.37 15.15
N GLY A 244 7.45 -6.23 14.47
CA GLY A 244 7.21 -6.09 13.03
C GLY A 244 5.89 -6.70 12.55
N LEU A 245 5.72 -6.74 11.23
CA LEU A 245 4.48 -7.11 10.56
C LEU A 245 3.94 -8.50 10.96
N LEU A 246 4.82 -9.47 11.25
CA LEU A 246 4.40 -10.82 11.66
C LEU A 246 3.70 -10.86 13.02
N GLY A 247 3.86 -9.82 13.84
CA GLY A 247 3.22 -9.70 15.15
C GLY A 247 1.90 -8.92 15.15
N HIS A 248 1.53 -8.31 14.03
CA HIS A 248 0.36 -7.43 13.93
C HIS A 248 -0.94 -8.23 13.84
N GLY A 249 -1.91 -7.88 14.68
CA GLY A 249 -3.22 -8.52 14.74
C GLY A 249 -4.01 -8.41 13.43
N SER A 250 -3.80 -7.35 12.65
CA SER A 250 -4.44 -7.16 11.34
C SER A 250 -4.10 -8.29 10.38
N ILE A 251 -2.80 -8.60 10.25
CA ILE A 251 -2.29 -9.65 9.36
C ILE A 251 -2.70 -11.02 9.91
N LEU A 252 -2.55 -11.24 11.22
CA LEU A 252 -2.90 -12.51 11.87
C LEU A 252 -4.40 -12.85 11.73
N THR A 253 -5.26 -11.84 11.81
CA THR A 253 -6.71 -11.99 11.62
C THR A 253 -7.06 -12.21 10.15
N LEU A 254 -6.50 -11.38 9.26
CA LEU A 254 -6.72 -11.48 7.82
C LEU A 254 -6.35 -12.85 7.25
N THR A 255 -5.33 -13.48 7.82
CA THR A 255 -4.79 -14.77 7.37
C THR A 255 -5.36 -15.96 8.14
N SER A 256 -6.51 -15.79 8.78
CA SER A 256 -7.22 -16.84 9.51
C SER A 256 -8.60 -17.10 8.92
N HIS A 257 -9.23 -18.22 9.29
CA HIS A 257 -10.65 -18.45 9.02
C HIS A 257 -11.49 -17.84 10.16
N ALA A 258 -12.81 -17.73 9.95
CA ALA A 258 -13.71 -17.14 10.94
C ALA A 258 -13.63 -17.82 12.32
N ILE A 259 -13.50 -19.14 12.37
CA ILE A 259 -13.60 -19.93 13.61
C ILE A 259 -12.29 -20.60 14.03
N ARG A 260 -11.18 -20.37 13.29
CA ARG A 260 -9.88 -21.02 13.55
C ARG A 260 -8.73 -20.33 12.80
N THR A 261 -7.51 -20.58 13.25
CA THR A 261 -6.30 -20.22 12.51
C THR A 261 -6.18 -20.96 11.17
N SER A 262 -5.30 -20.46 10.30
CA SER A 262 -4.98 -21.12 9.02
C SER A 262 -3.48 -20.98 8.68
N PRO A 263 -2.66 -22.00 9.01
CA PRO A 263 -1.26 -22.08 8.60
C PRO A 263 -1.10 -21.93 7.08
N VAL A 264 -2.06 -22.42 6.30
CA VAL A 264 -2.03 -22.32 4.84
C VAL A 264 -2.15 -20.86 4.39
N LEU A 265 -3.12 -20.10 4.92
CA LEU A 265 -3.31 -18.69 4.56
C LEU A 265 -2.17 -17.81 5.10
N ARG A 266 -1.69 -18.08 6.32
CA ARG A 266 -0.52 -17.42 6.92
C ARG A 266 0.74 -17.64 6.11
N GLY A 267 1.04 -18.90 5.78
CA GLY A 267 2.17 -19.28 4.95
C GLY A 267 2.09 -18.70 3.55
N LYS A 268 0.91 -18.76 2.91
CA LYS A 268 0.66 -18.12 1.60
C LYS A 268 0.93 -16.62 1.64
N TRP A 269 0.48 -15.93 2.68
CA TRP A 269 0.74 -14.51 2.86
C TRP A 269 2.24 -14.22 3.03
N ILE A 270 2.96 -14.99 3.85
CA ILE A 270 4.43 -14.82 3.99
C ILE A 270 5.13 -15.06 2.64
N LEU A 271 4.78 -16.14 1.94
CA LEU A 271 5.39 -16.48 0.66
C LEU A 271 5.16 -15.42 -0.42
N ASN A 272 3.93 -14.87 -0.51
CA ASN A 272 3.59 -13.87 -1.50
C ASN A 272 4.04 -12.45 -1.13
N ASN A 273 3.88 -12.05 0.14
CA ASN A 273 4.03 -10.67 0.56
C ASN A 273 5.43 -10.37 1.10
N ILE A 274 6.14 -11.38 1.62
CA ILE A 274 7.48 -11.23 2.21
C ILE A 274 8.56 -11.88 1.33
N LEU A 275 8.33 -13.07 0.79
CA LEU A 275 9.37 -13.84 0.09
C LEU A 275 9.33 -13.75 -1.44
N GLY A 276 8.23 -13.28 -2.04
CA GLY A 276 8.11 -13.12 -3.49
C GLY A 276 7.98 -14.45 -4.24
N THR A 277 7.56 -15.51 -3.56
CA THR A 277 7.39 -16.86 -4.13
C THR A 277 5.95 -17.33 -3.90
N PRO A 278 4.95 -16.67 -4.49
CA PRO A 278 3.55 -17.02 -4.25
C PRO A 278 3.30 -18.48 -4.63
N PRO A 279 2.58 -19.26 -3.79
CA PRO A 279 2.21 -20.61 -4.16
C PRO A 279 1.23 -20.59 -5.33
N PRO A 280 1.18 -21.66 -6.17
CA PRO A 280 0.18 -21.78 -7.21
C PRO A 280 -1.23 -21.83 -6.61
N ASP A 281 -2.23 -21.55 -7.44
CA ASP A 281 -3.62 -21.69 -7.02
C ASP A 281 -3.93 -23.14 -6.62
N PRO A 282 -4.78 -23.35 -5.60
CA PRO A 282 -5.13 -24.68 -5.17
C PRO A 282 -5.86 -25.43 -6.30
N PRO A 283 -5.70 -26.76 -6.41
CA PRO A 283 -6.47 -27.57 -7.34
C PRO A 283 -7.99 -27.37 -7.15
N PRO A 284 -8.81 -27.52 -8.20
CA PRO A 284 -10.27 -27.53 -8.03
C PRO A 284 -10.69 -28.65 -7.07
N ASN A 285 -11.73 -28.41 -6.26
CA ASN A 285 -12.33 -29.38 -5.33
C ASN A 285 -11.41 -29.89 -4.21
N VAL A 286 -10.58 -29.03 -3.60
CA VAL A 286 -9.83 -29.41 -2.38
C VAL A 286 -10.80 -29.82 -1.26
N PRO A 287 -10.70 -31.05 -0.73
CA PRO A 287 -11.57 -31.49 0.36
C PRO A 287 -11.29 -30.69 1.63
N ALA A 288 -12.34 -30.44 2.42
CA ALA A 288 -12.19 -29.81 3.72
C ALA A 288 -11.30 -30.66 4.65
N LEU A 289 -10.53 -30.00 5.52
CA LEU A 289 -9.75 -30.69 6.55
C LEU A 289 -10.68 -31.46 7.48
N VAL A 290 -10.57 -32.79 7.47
CA VAL A 290 -11.40 -33.66 8.30
C VAL A 290 -11.08 -33.43 9.78
N ASP A 291 -12.11 -33.16 10.58
CA ASP A 291 -11.99 -33.16 12.04
C ASP A 291 -11.88 -34.62 12.52
N ARG A 292 -10.67 -35.08 12.81
CA ARG A 292 -10.47 -36.38 13.47
C ARG A 292 -10.63 -36.21 14.98
N LYS A 293 -11.82 -36.59 15.48
CA LYS A 293 -12.11 -36.73 16.91
C LYS A 293 -12.06 -38.21 17.28
N THR A 294 -11.14 -38.58 18.17
CA THR A 294 -11.24 -39.85 18.91
C THR A 294 -11.86 -39.57 20.28
N GLN A 295 -12.37 -40.58 20.99
CA GLN A 295 -12.93 -40.41 22.34
C GLN A 295 -11.91 -39.84 23.36
N ALA A 296 -10.60 -39.88 23.06
CA ALA A 296 -9.53 -39.47 23.97
C ALA A 296 -8.80 -38.17 23.58
N LYS A 297 -8.76 -37.79 22.30
CA LYS A 297 -8.03 -36.60 21.83
C LYS A 297 -8.56 -36.08 20.49
N THR A 298 -8.66 -34.75 20.38
CA THR A 298 -8.88 -34.04 19.11
C THR A 298 -7.52 -33.80 18.45
N ALA A 299 -7.37 -34.20 17.18
CA ALA A 299 -6.13 -34.00 16.44
C ALA A 299 -5.77 -32.51 16.32
N THR A 300 -4.50 -32.17 16.51
CA THR A 300 -3.99 -30.81 16.34
C THR A 300 -4.11 -30.34 14.89
N LEU A 301 -4.09 -29.03 14.67
CA LEU A 301 -4.09 -28.49 13.31
C LEU A 301 -2.88 -28.99 12.49
N ARG A 302 -1.72 -29.15 13.15
CA ARG A 302 -0.51 -29.72 12.53
C ARG A 302 -0.72 -31.16 12.09
N GLU A 303 -1.23 -32.02 12.96
CA GLU A 303 -1.53 -33.43 12.65
C GLU A 303 -2.54 -33.53 11.48
N ARG A 304 -3.56 -32.67 11.46
CA ARG A 304 -4.55 -32.61 10.37
C ARG A 304 -3.94 -32.17 9.05
N MET A 305 -3.05 -31.17 9.07
CA MET A 305 -2.34 -30.70 7.88
C MET A 305 -1.34 -31.73 7.36
N GLN A 306 -0.65 -32.44 8.26
CA GLN A 306 0.22 -33.56 7.90
C GLN A 306 -0.58 -34.67 7.21
N ALA A 307 -1.72 -35.09 7.77
CA ALA A 307 -2.61 -36.06 7.14
C ALA A 307 -3.14 -35.56 5.78
N HIS A 308 -3.41 -34.27 5.62
CA HIS A 308 -3.81 -33.69 4.34
C HIS A 308 -2.69 -33.77 3.28
N ARG A 309 -1.43 -33.68 3.71
CA ARG A 309 -0.24 -33.79 2.86
C ARG A 309 0.13 -35.23 2.48
N ASP A 310 -0.51 -36.24 3.06
CA ASP A 310 -0.34 -37.63 2.60
C ASP A 310 -0.76 -37.79 1.12
N ASN A 311 -1.58 -36.88 0.60
CA ASN A 311 -1.83 -36.77 -0.83
C ASN A 311 -0.61 -36.14 -1.56
N PRO A 312 0.06 -36.86 -2.47
CA PRO A 312 1.22 -36.33 -3.19
C PRO A 312 0.95 -35.03 -3.96
N ALA A 313 -0.28 -34.82 -4.44
CA ALA A 313 -0.67 -33.59 -5.13
C ALA A 313 -0.64 -32.35 -4.22
N CYS A 314 -0.83 -32.53 -2.91
CA CYS A 314 -0.82 -31.45 -1.92
C CYS A 314 0.58 -31.26 -1.31
N ALA A 315 1.34 -32.34 -1.14
CA ALA A 315 2.62 -32.35 -0.41
C ALA A 315 3.63 -31.32 -0.95
N ALA A 316 3.78 -31.21 -2.26
CA ALA A 316 4.82 -30.40 -2.90
C ALA A 316 4.70 -28.90 -2.57
N CYS A 317 3.48 -28.34 -2.67
CA CYS A 317 3.27 -26.93 -2.35
C CYS A 317 3.27 -26.68 -0.84
N HIS A 318 2.64 -27.58 -0.08
CA HIS A 318 2.53 -27.43 1.38
C HIS A 318 3.86 -27.60 2.12
N ALA A 319 4.85 -28.26 1.54
CA ALA A 319 6.22 -28.28 2.06
C ALA A 319 6.82 -26.87 2.17
N MET A 320 6.43 -25.95 1.30
CA MET A 320 6.86 -24.55 1.31
C MET A 320 5.95 -23.65 2.16
N ILE A 321 4.63 -23.91 2.11
CA ILE A 321 3.61 -23.04 2.71
C ILE A 321 3.52 -23.26 4.22
N ASP A 322 3.31 -24.50 4.64
CA ASP A 322 2.89 -24.80 6.01
C ASP A 322 3.91 -24.42 7.06
N PRO A 323 5.24 -24.67 6.87
CA PRO A 323 6.23 -24.29 7.88
C PRO A 323 6.15 -22.81 8.27
N ALA A 324 6.11 -21.91 7.27
CA ALA A 324 6.04 -20.48 7.52
C ALA A 324 4.73 -20.09 8.24
N GLY A 325 3.63 -20.77 7.93
CA GLY A 325 2.35 -20.58 8.62
C GLY A 325 2.36 -21.07 10.07
N PHE A 326 2.96 -22.24 10.32
CA PHE A 326 3.05 -22.82 11.66
C PHE A 326 3.83 -21.94 12.64
N ALA A 327 4.83 -21.20 12.16
CA ALA A 327 5.57 -20.23 12.98
C ALA A 327 4.66 -19.22 13.70
N LEU A 328 3.46 -18.97 13.16
CA LEU A 328 2.51 -18.00 13.69
C LEU A 328 1.41 -18.65 14.56
N GLU A 329 1.41 -19.97 14.76
CA GLU A 329 0.30 -20.65 15.46
C GLU A 329 0.17 -20.31 16.94
N ASN A 330 1.22 -19.78 17.56
CA ASN A 330 1.11 -19.13 18.88
C ASN A 330 0.25 -17.86 18.87
N PHE A 331 -0.26 -17.44 17.72
CA PHE A 331 -1.33 -16.45 17.61
C PHE A 331 -2.64 -17.12 17.21
N ASP A 332 -3.71 -16.85 17.97
CA ASP A 332 -5.07 -17.30 17.65
C ASP A 332 -5.63 -16.60 16.40
N ALA A 333 -6.88 -16.92 16.03
CA ALA A 333 -7.51 -16.42 14.80
C ALA A 333 -7.71 -14.89 14.79
N ILE A 334 -7.64 -14.23 15.94
CA ILE A 334 -7.73 -12.76 16.08
C ILE A 334 -6.41 -12.16 16.57
N GLY A 335 -5.32 -12.92 16.46
CA GLY A 335 -3.97 -12.48 16.76
C GLY A 335 -3.62 -12.40 18.24
N ARG A 336 -4.35 -13.00 19.19
CA ARG A 336 -3.91 -13.09 20.60
C ARG A 336 -2.87 -14.18 20.79
N TRP A 337 -1.96 -13.98 21.73
CA TRP A 337 -0.97 -14.99 22.05
C TRP A 337 -1.60 -16.19 22.77
N ARG A 338 -1.17 -17.40 22.41
CA ARG A 338 -1.59 -18.68 22.99
C ARG A 338 -0.47 -19.71 22.98
N VAL A 339 -0.55 -20.65 23.92
CA VAL A 339 0.37 -21.80 24.05
C VAL A 339 -0.31 -23.15 23.82
N VAL A 340 -1.65 -23.14 23.82
CA VAL A 340 -2.49 -24.30 23.49
C VAL A 340 -3.54 -23.91 22.45
N ASP A 341 -3.98 -24.87 21.65
CA ASP A 341 -5.09 -24.71 20.71
C ASP A 341 -6.47 -24.71 21.41
N GLU A 342 -7.54 -24.55 20.63
CA GLU A 342 -8.92 -24.55 21.10
C GLU A 342 -9.36 -25.88 21.75
N SER A 343 -8.58 -26.96 21.56
CA SER A 343 -8.78 -28.27 22.17
C SER A 343 -7.78 -28.57 23.30
N PHE A 344 -7.07 -27.54 23.81
CA PHE A 344 -6.06 -27.63 24.86
C PHE A 344 -4.80 -28.45 24.49
N ASN A 345 -4.54 -28.69 23.20
CA ASN A 345 -3.29 -29.31 22.80
C ASN A 345 -2.15 -28.28 22.81
N PRO A 346 -0.94 -28.64 23.26
CA PRO A 346 0.23 -27.78 23.12
C PRO A 346 0.49 -27.39 21.67
N ILE A 347 0.86 -26.13 21.44
CA ILE A 347 1.20 -25.62 20.11
C ILE A 347 2.65 -25.95 19.79
N ASP A 348 2.85 -26.61 18.66
CA ASP A 348 4.15 -26.74 18.01
C ASP A 348 4.22 -25.71 16.87
N ALA A 349 5.03 -24.67 17.06
CA ALA A 349 5.28 -23.61 16.07
C ALA A 349 6.60 -23.79 15.30
N SER A 350 7.23 -24.97 15.43
CA SER A 350 8.49 -25.26 14.77
C SER A 350 8.32 -25.53 13.27
N GLY A 351 9.35 -25.23 12.51
CA GLY A 351 9.37 -25.49 11.08
C GLY A 351 10.76 -25.37 10.49
N VAL A 352 10.84 -25.72 9.20
CA VAL A 352 12.08 -25.66 8.42
C VAL A 352 11.80 -24.91 7.14
N LEU A 353 12.60 -23.88 6.85
CA LEU A 353 12.55 -23.16 5.58
C LEU A 353 13.11 -24.03 4.44
N PRO A 354 12.80 -23.71 3.16
CA PRO A 354 13.28 -24.49 2.03
C PRO A 354 14.80 -24.60 1.89
N ASP A 355 15.54 -23.67 2.52
CA ASP A 355 17.00 -23.70 2.57
C ASP A 355 17.57 -24.52 3.73
N GLY A 356 16.73 -25.24 4.47
CA GLY A 356 17.11 -26.08 5.60
C GLY A 356 17.17 -25.34 6.94
N THR A 357 16.91 -24.04 7.00
CA THR A 357 16.93 -23.35 8.29
C THR A 357 15.75 -23.78 9.16
N ALA A 358 16.03 -24.40 10.31
CA ALA A 358 15.06 -24.61 11.38
C ALA A 358 14.71 -23.30 12.13
N PHE A 359 13.48 -23.23 12.63
CA PHE A 359 13.01 -22.17 13.52
C PHE A 359 11.94 -22.73 14.46
N ASP A 360 11.75 -22.07 15.61
CA ASP A 360 10.62 -22.24 16.50
C ASP A 360 9.88 -20.90 16.71
N GLY A 361 8.69 -20.82 16.11
CA GLY A 361 7.81 -19.66 16.25
C GLY A 361 8.23 -18.41 15.47
N ALA A 362 7.42 -17.36 15.63
CA ALA A 362 7.50 -16.14 14.83
C ALA A 362 8.83 -15.38 15.00
N ALA A 363 9.43 -15.45 16.20
CA ALA A 363 10.66 -14.73 16.50
C ALA A 363 11.86 -15.30 15.72
N GLU A 364 12.00 -16.64 15.72
CA GLU A 364 13.07 -17.31 14.99
C GLU A 364 12.82 -17.31 13.47
N LEU A 365 11.56 -17.43 13.03
CA LEU A 365 11.22 -17.24 11.61
C LEU A 365 11.64 -15.85 11.14
N ARG A 366 11.31 -14.80 11.90
CA ARG A 366 11.74 -13.43 11.59
C ARG A 366 13.26 -13.32 11.51
N ALA A 367 13.98 -13.86 12.49
CA ALA A 367 15.44 -13.89 12.49
C ALA A 367 15.98 -14.60 11.24
N ALA A 368 15.30 -15.66 10.78
CA ALA A 368 15.66 -16.37 9.56
C ALA A 368 15.43 -15.55 8.28
N LEU A 369 14.30 -14.85 8.19
CA LEU A 369 13.95 -14.02 7.04
C LEU A 369 14.96 -12.89 6.82
N VAL A 370 15.46 -12.27 7.90
CA VAL A 370 16.40 -11.15 7.79
C VAL A 370 17.84 -11.55 7.51
N ARG A 371 18.20 -12.84 7.59
CA ARG A 371 19.53 -13.32 7.17
C ARG A 371 19.75 -13.24 5.66
N ARG A 372 18.68 -13.18 4.87
CA ARG A 372 18.72 -12.99 3.41
C ARG A 372 17.87 -11.77 3.04
N PRO A 373 18.32 -10.56 3.42
CA PRO A 373 17.52 -9.35 3.32
C PRO A 373 17.09 -9.06 1.87
N GLU A 374 17.87 -9.47 0.89
CA GLU A 374 17.61 -9.27 -0.53
C GLU A 374 16.29 -9.89 -0.97
N ARG A 375 15.84 -11.00 -0.38
CA ARG A 375 14.55 -11.62 -0.75
C ARG A 375 13.38 -10.72 -0.39
N PHE A 376 13.38 -10.22 0.84
CA PHE A 376 12.34 -9.31 1.31
C PHE A 376 12.39 -7.97 0.56
N VAL A 377 13.58 -7.40 0.40
CA VAL A 377 13.75 -6.12 -0.29
C VAL A 377 13.39 -6.22 -1.77
N THR A 378 13.73 -7.32 -2.45
CA THR A 378 13.30 -7.60 -3.84
C THR A 378 11.79 -7.59 -3.93
N THR A 379 11.13 -8.38 -3.06
CA THR A 379 9.67 -8.51 -3.04
C THR A 379 8.99 -7.17 -2.81
N MET A 380 9.43 -6.41 -1.79
CA MET A 380 8.89 -5.08 -1.51
C MET A 380 9.13 -4.11 -2.69
N THR A 381 10.32 -4.13 -3.28
CA THR A 381 10.66 -3.27 -4.42
C THR A 381 9.80 -3.58 -5.65
N GLU A 382 9.52 -4.86 -5.93
CA GLU A 382 8.62 -5.27 -7.00
C GLU A 382 7.19 -4.76 -6.77
N LYS A 383 6.67 -4.90 -5.55
CA LYS A 383 5.32 -4.41 -5.19
C LYS A 383 5.26 -2.88 -5.28
N LEU A 384 6.29 -2.19 -4.80
CA LEU A 384 6.38 -0.73 -4.85
C LEU A 384 6.46 -0.24 -6.30
N LEU A 385 7.27 -0.88 -7.14
CA LEU A 385 7.39 -0.52 -8.55
C LEU A 385 6.08 -0.81 -9.31
N THR A 386 5.41 -1.93 -9.02
CA THR A 386 4.06 -2.22 -9.54
C THR A 386 3.08 -1.08 -9.21
N TYR A 387 3.08 -0.64 -7.95
CA TYR A 387 2.23 0.46 -7.50
C TYR A 387 2.59 1.79 -8.16
N ALA A 388 3.89 2.11 -8.26
CA ALA A 388 4.38 3.34 -8.88
C ALA A 388 4.04 3.43 -10.37
N LEU A 389 4.08 2.30 -11.09
CA LEU A 389 3.81 2.23 -12.52
C LEU A 389 2.32 2.04 -12.85
N GLY A 390 1.51 1.60 -11.90
CA GLY A 390 0.10 1.27 -12.13
C GLY A 390 -0.13 0.07 -13.05
N ARG A 391 0.88 -0.79 -13.23
CA ARG A 391 0.82 -2.01 -14.04
C ARG A 391 1.66 -3.13 -13.42
N GLY A 392 1.35 -4.37 -13.77
CA GLY A 392 2.19 -5.52 -13.41
C GLY A 392 3.61 -5.40 -13.99
N LEU A 393 4.58 -5.93 -13.27
CA LEU A 393 5.95 -6.05 -13.75
C LEU A 393 6.10 -7.23 -14.72
N THR A 394 7.03 -7.09 -15.64
CA THR A 394 7.42 -8.11 -16.60
C THR A 394 8.88 -8.51 -16.36
N HIS A 395 9.38 -9.52 -17.08
CA HIS A 395 10.80 -9.87 -17.04
C HIS A 395 11.73 -8.69 -17.37
N ALA A 396 11.25 -7.69 -18.12
CA ALA A 396 12.04 -6.56 -18.59
C ALA A 396 12.25 -5.52 -17.48
N ASP A 397 11.43 -5.56 -16.43
CA ASP A 397 11.56 -4.68 -15.27
C ASP A 397 12.55 -5.23 -14.23
N MET A 398 12.90 -6.52 -14.30
CA MET A 398 13.78 -7.18 -13.32
C MET A 398 15.21 -6.62 -13.24
N PRO A 399 15.86 -6.16 -14.34
CA PRO A 399 17.12 -5.43 -14.25
C PRO A 399 17.01 -4.16 -13.39
N THR A 400 15.90 -3.43 -13.49
CA THR A 400 15.62 -2.25 -12.68
C THR A 400 15.50 -2.60 -11.20
N VAL A 401 14.76 -3.65 -10.85
CA VAL A 401 14.64 -4.14 -9.47
C VAL A 401 16.02 -4.46 -8.89
N ARG A 402 16.84 -5.24 -9.62
CA ARG A 402 18.21 -5.57 -9.17
C ARG A 402 19.13 -4.36 -9.08
N ARG A 403 18.94 -3.34 -9.92
CA ARG A 403 19.70 -2.07 -9.83
C ARG A 403 19.32 -1.31 -8.56
N ILE A 404 18.02 -1.15 -8.27
CA ILE A 404 17.54 -0.47 -7.05
C ILE A 404 18.11 -1.16 -5.80
N LEU A 405 18.10 -2.49 -5.76
CA LEU A 405 18.68 -3.23 -4.63
C LEU A 405 20.18 -2.96 -4.47
N ARG A 406 20.95 -2.97 -5.56
CA ARG A 406 22.40 -2.69 -5.49
C ARG A 406 22.69 -1.26 -5.04
N GLU A 407 21.95 -0.28 -5.54
CA GLU A 407 22.13 1.14 -5.17
C GLU A 407 21.79 1.44 -3.71
N THR A 408 20.87 0.68 -3.12
CA THR A 408 20.38 0.93 -1.76
C THR A 408 21.00 0.02 -0.71
N ALA A 409 21.81 -0.97 -1.12
CA ALA A 409 22.43 -1.94 -0.22
C ALA A 409 23.36 -1.28 0.80
N ASP A 410 24.27 -0.42 0.35
CA ASP A 410 25.24 0.27 1.23
C ASP A 410 24.56 1.23 2.23
N GLY A 411 23.38 1.73 1.87
CA GLY A 411 22.52 2.55 2.73
C GLY A 411 21.65 1.76 3.70
N GLY A 412 21.68 0.42 3.66
CA GLY A 412 20.85 -0.45 4.49
C GLY A 412 19.40 -0.59 4.02
N TYR A 413 19.14 -0.45 2.72
CA TYR A 413 17.80 -0.60 2.11
C TYR A 413 16.74 0.34 2.69
N ARG A 414 17.10 1.61 2.89
CA ARG A 414 16.17 2.59 3.46
C ARG A 414 15.02 2.93 2.52
N LEU A 415 13.82 3.10 3.08
CA LEU A 415 12.59 3.20 2.28
C LEU A 415 12.57 4.43 1.35
N LYS A 416 13.01 5.61 1.80
CA LYS A 416 13.02 6.80 0.93
C LYS A 416 14.05 6.68 -0.19
N ASP A 417 15.16 5.97 0.06
CA ASP A 417 16.20 5.76 -0.95
C ASP A 417 15.71 4.77 -2.02
N ILE A 418 14.99 3.71 -1.62
CA ILE A 418 14.30 2.80 -2.57
C ILE A 418 13.25 3.56 -3.39
N ILE A 419 12.41 4.39 -2.76
CA ILE A 419 11.42 5.22 -3.45
C ILE A 419 12.09 6.16 -4.46
N LEU A 420 13.21 6.79 -4.07
CA LEU A 420 13.96 7.67 -4.96
C LEU A 420 14.59 6.90 -6.14
N SER A 421 15.14 5.70 -5.91
CA SER A 421 15.68 4.85 -6.98
C SER A 421 14.59 4.31 -7.92
N VAL A 422 13.35 4.13 -7.44
CA VAL A 422 12.16 3.87 -8.29
C VAL A 422 11.87 5.08 -9.19
N VAL A 423 11.81 6.29 -8.62
CA VAL A 423 11.56 7.52 -9.39
C VAL A 423 12.65 7.77 -10.43
N ARG A 424 13.90 7.44 -10.11
CA ARG A 424 15.06 7.55 -11.01
C ARG A 424 15.12 6.48 -12.10
N SER A 425 14.23 5.49 -12.05
CA SER A 425 14.31 4.32 -12.93
C SER A 425 13.74 4.57 -14.32
N ASP A 426 14.30 3.85 -15.31
CA ASP A 426 13.82 3.87 -16.68
C ASP A 426 12.33 3.54 -16.80
N PRO A 427 11.75 2.51 -16.15
CA PRO A 427 10.31 2.28 -16.21
C PRO A 427 9.46 3.46 -15.73
N PHE A 428 9.99 4.26 -14.80
CA PHE A 428 9.28 5.42 -14.24
C PHE A 428 9.45 6.69 -15.07
N GLN A 429 10.54 6.85 -15.83
CA GLN A 429 10.80 8.07 -16.62
C GLN A 429 10.72 7.87 -18.14
N LEU A 430 10.74 6.64 -18.61
CA LEU A 430 10.68 6.29 -20.02
C LEU A 430 9.36 5.57 -20.32
N ARG A 431 8.91 5.66 -21.57
CA ARG A 431 7.75 4.96 -22.10
C ARG A 431 8.05 4.40 -23.49
N ARG A 432 7.38 3.31 -23.84
CA ARG A 432 7.40 2.77 -25.21
C ARG A 432 6.33 3.45 -26.07
N ALA A 433 6.66 3.76 -27.33
CA ALA A 433 5.73 4.41 -28.25
C ALA A 433 4.51 3.53 -28.60
N ARG A 434 4.67 2.20 -28.53
CA ARG A 434 3.61 1.21 -28.72
C ARG A 434 3.42 0.43 -27.42
N SER A 435 2.55 0.91 -26.54
CA SER A 435 2.15 0.21 -25.31
C SER A 435 0.75 0.57 -24.88
#